data_AF-A0A7Y5VLW9-F1
#
_entry.id   AF-A0A7Y5VLW9-F1
#
_cell.length_a   1.000
_cell.length_b   1.000
_cell.length_c   1.000
_cell.angle_alpha   90.00
_cell.angle_beta   90.00
_cell.angle_gamma   90.00
#
_symmetry.space_group_name_H-M   'P 1'
#
loop_
_entity.id
_entity.type
_entity.pdbx_description
1 polymer ?
#
loop_
_entity_poly.entity_id
_entity_poly.type
_entity_poly.pdbx_seq_one_letter_code
_entity_poly.pdbx_strand_id
1 'polypeptide(L)'
;MRDLPALTPDLVGDLVGPCAPCTFWQTLPRNGHGDDRPAAEVLADWVGMVASEWGPPGRVAYVDGEPAGYVMVAPARHVPRLAAFPTSPSDPATLMLLT
;
A
#
# COMPACT_ATOMS: atom_id res chain seq x y z
N MET A 1 -17.91 -5.48 17.78
CA MET A 1 -18.09 -4.34 16.85
C MET A 1 -17.16 -4.54 15.65
N ARG A 2 -17.63 -4.30 14.42
CA ARG A 2 -16.82 -4.41 13.20
C ARG A 2 -16.75 -3.06 12.53
N ASP A 3 -15.56 -2.62 12.14
CA ASP A 3 -15.33 -1.38 11.42
C ASP A 3 -14.36 -1.61 10.24
N LEU A 4 -14.47 -0.76 9.23
CA LEU A 4 -13.74 -0.88 7.97
C LEU A 4 -13.35 0.51 7.41
N PRO A 5 -12.63 1.35 8.19
CA PRO A 5 -12.23 2.68 7.76
C PRO A 5 -11.36 2.66 6.52
N ALA A 6 -11.39 3.76 5.78
CA ALA A 6 -10.48 3.98 4.66
C ALA A 6 -9.03 4.05 5.17
N LEU A 7 -8.08 3.46 4.44
CA LEU A 7 -6.67 3.51 4.81
C LEU A 7 -6.14 4.94 4.64
N THR A 8 -5.74 5.55 5.76
CA THR A 8 -5.06 6.84 5.83
C THR A 8 -3.63 6.65 6.36
N PRO A 9 -2.73 7.64 6.19
CA PRO A 9 -1.33 7.50 6.62
C PRO A 9 -1.16 7.15 8.10
N ASP A 10 -2.02 7.66 8.97
CA ASP A 10 -2.04 7.40 10.41
C ASP A 10 -2.45 5.95 10.75
N LEU A 11 -3.18 5.26 9.87
CA LEU A 11 -3.59 3.86 10.07
C LEU A 11 -2.57 2.85 9.53
N VAL A 12 -1.42 3.30 8.99
CA VAL A 12 -0.36 2.39 8.51
C VAL A 12 0.24 1.56 9.63
N GLY A 13 0.26 2.08 10.86
CA GLY A 13 0.72 1.34 12.04
C GLY A 13 -0.16 0.14 12.41
N ASP A 14 -1.42 0.15 11.96
CA ASP A 14 -2.43 -0.86 12.30
C ASP A 14 -2.50 -1.99 11.26
N LEU A 15 -1.64 -1.97 10.24
CA LEU A 15 -1.57 -3.04 9.27
C LEU A 15 -1.03 -4.31 9.93
N VAL A 16 -1.68 -5.45 9.68
CA VAL A 16 -1.34 -6.74 10.30
C VAL A 16 -1.02 -7.80 9.26
N GLY A 17 -0.07 -8.69 9.59
CA GLY A 17 0.34 -9.80 8.73
C GLY A 17 1.75 -9.67 8.17
N PRO A 18 2.20 -10.64 7.35
CA PRO A 18 3.60 -10.72 6.91
C PRO A 18 4.03 -9.58 5.99
N CYS A 19 3.08 -8.89 5.36
CA CYS A 19 3.32 -7.76 4.46
C CYS A 19 3.02 -6.40 5.12
N ALA A 20 3.13 -6.29 6.45
CA ALA A 20 2.80 -5.09 7.20
C ALA A 20 3.94 -4.65 8.15
N PRO A 21 4.54 -3.46 7.98
CA PRO A 21 4.47 -2.57 6.81
C PRO A 21 5.49 -2.98 5.74
N CYS A 22 5.03 -3.61 4.64
CA CYS A 22 5.87 -3.94 3.49
C CYS A 22 5.75 -2.84 2.41
N THR A 23 6.88 -2.48 1.79
CA THR A 23 6.97 -1.46 0.73
C THR A 23 7.37 -2.04 -0.62
N PHE A 24 7.23 -3.36 -0.79
CA PHE A 24 7.65 -4.06 -2.01
C PHE A 24 7.01 -3.48 -3.27
N TRP A 25 5.72 -3.18 -3.23
CA TRP A 25 4.97 -2.64 -4.38
C TRP A 25 5.19 -1.14 -4.58
N GLN A 26 5.49 -0.43 -3.50
CA GLN A 26 5.65 1.03 -3.44
C GLN A 26 7.05 1.50 -3.86
N THR A 27 8.00 0.58 -4.03
CA THR A 27 9.40 0.91 -4.31
C THR A 27 9.90 0.27 -5.60
N LEU A 28 10.78 0.96 -6.32
CA LEU A 28 11.49 0.38 -7.46
C LEU A 28 12.60 -0.57 -6.97
N PRO A 29 12.96 -1.60 -7.75
CA PRO A 29 14.15 -2.38 -7.47
C PRO A 29 15.39 -1.48 -7.59
N ARG A 30 16.00 -1.16 -6.44
CA ARG A 30 17.41 -0.76 -6.41
C ARG A 30 18.25 -2.03 -6.29
N ASN A 31 19.43 -2.04 -6.90
CA ASN A 31 20.36 -3.19 -6.97
C ASN A 31 20.74 -3.71 -5.57
N GLY A 32 19.85 -4.47 -4.92
CA GLY A 32 20.02 -5.05 -3.58
C GLY A 32 19.81 -4.10 -2.39
N HIS A 33 19.45 -2.83 -2.59
CA HIS A 33 19.34 -1.84 -1.49
C HIS A 33 17.88 -1.40 -1.28
N GLY A 34 17.41 -1.41 -0.03
CA GLY A 34 16.08 -0.92 0.34
C GLY A 34 15.97 0.61 0.28
N ASP A 35 14.86 1.17 0.75
CA ASP A 35 14.83 2.55 1.23
C ASP A 35 15.49 2.55 2.62
N ASP A 36 16.36 3.54 2.87
CA ASP A 36 17.04 3.65 4.17
C ASP A 36 16.07 4.12 5.27
N ARG A 37 14.89 4.62 4.87
CA ARG A 37 13.82 5.01 5.78
C ARG A 37 13.02 3.80 6.29
N PRO A 38 12.42 3.90 7.50
CA PRO A 38 11.52 2.87 8.01
C PRO A 38 10.39 2.57 7.03
N ALA A 39 10.10 1.28 6.81
CA ALA A 39 9.08 0.86 5.84
C ALA A 39 7.68 1.44 6.14
N ALA A 40 7.35 1.66 7.41
CA ALA A 40 6.11 2.33 7.82
C ALA A 40 6.01 3.77 7.30
N GLU A 41 7.10 4.54 7.38
CA GLU A 41 7.13 5.94 6.91
C GLU A 41 7.01 6.00 5.38
N VAL A 42 7.76 5.13 4.69
CA VAL A 42 7.69 5.02 3.22
C VAL A 42 6.28 4.64 2.76
N LEU A 43 5.63 3.71 3.45
CA LEU A 43 4.27 3.29 3.14
C LEU A 43 3.25 4.39 3.46
N ALA A 44 3.39 5.10 4.58
CA ALA A 44 2.53 6.23 4.93
C ALA A 44 2.62 7.38 3.92
N ASP A 45 3.81 7.72 3.45
CA ASP A 45 4.02 8.69 2.37
C ASP A 45 3.30 8.27 1.09
N TRP A 46 3.44 6.99 0.72
CA TRP A 46 2.75 6.45 -0.46
C TRP A 46 1.23 6.50 -0.29
N VAL A 47 0.70 6.11 0.88
CA VAL A 47 -0.74 6.20 1.18
C VAL A 47 -1.23 7.63 1.04
N GLY A 48 -0.50 8.61 1.57
CA GLY A 48 -0.84 10.02 1.48
C GLY A 48 -0.83 10.55 0.04
N MET A 49 0.21 10.21 -0.73
CA MET A 49 0.32 10.58 -2.14
C MET A 49 -0.86 10.03 -2.95
N VAL A 50 -1.15 8.73 -2.87
CA VAL A 50 -2.26 8.12 -3.64
C VAL A 50 -3.61 8.66 -3.18
N ALA A 51 -3.80 8.88 -1.87
CA ALA A 51 -5.02 9.48 -1.34
C ALA A 51 -5.27 10.88 -1.92
N SER A 52 -4.22 11.67 -2.13
CA SER A 52 -4.34 13.01 -2.72
C SER A 52 -4.64 13.01 -4.22
N GLU A 53 -4.16 12.00 -4.96
CA GLU A 53 -4.26 11.96 -6.43
C GLU A 53 -5.42 11.09 -6.96
N TRP A 54 -5.89 10.13 -6.16
CA TRP A 54 -6.90 9.15 -6.59
C TRP A 54 -7.93 8.82 -5.50
N GLY A 55 -7.52 8.87 -4.23
CA GLY A 55 -8.35 8.52 -3.08
C GLY A 55 -7.72 7.40 -2.25
N PRO A 56 -8.29 7.08 -1.07
CA PRO A 56 -7.68 6.16 -0.11
C PRO A 56 -7.34 4.79 -0.74
N PRO A 57 -6.08 4.35 -0.70
CA PRO A 57 -5.63 3.17 -1.44
C PRO A 57 -5.89 1.85 -0.72
N GLY A 58 -7.01 1.74 0.01
CA GLY A 58 -7.31 0.56 0.80
C GLY A 58 -8.24 0.80 1.98
N ARG A 59 -8.34 -0.23 2.82
CA ARG A 59 -9.07 -0.20 4.09
C ARG A 59 -8.40 -1.11 5.12
N VAL A 60 -8.59 -0.77 6.39
CA VAL A 60 -8.21 -1.62 7.54
C VAL A 60 -9.49 -2.17 8.15
N ALA A 61 -9.53 -3.45 8.48
CA ALA A 61 -10.64 -4.09 9.15
C ALA A 61 -10.35 -4.20 10.65
N TYR A 62 -11.29 -3.79 11.48
CA TYR A 62 -11.22 -3.93 12.93
C TYR A 62 -12.31 -4.87 13.45
N VAL A 63 -11.96 -5.71 14.40
CA VAL A 63 -12.90 -6.57 15.14
C VAL A 63 -12.69 -6.31 16.62
N ASP A 64 -13.74 -5.81 17.28
CA ASP A 64 -13.73 -5.48 18.71
C ASP A 64 -12.64 -4.49 19.12
N GLY A 65 -12.29 -3.57 18.21
CA GLY A 65 -11.30 -2.52 18.42
C GLY A 65 -9.87 -2.90 18.01
N GLU A 66 -9.62 -4.18 17.70
CA GLU A 66 -8.31 -4.68 17.30
C GLU A 66 -8.22 -4.79 15.77
N PRO A 67 -7.08 -4.43 15.15
CA PRO A 67 -6.86 -4.66 13.72
C PRO A 67 -6.89 -6.15 13.38
N ALA A 68 -7.73 -6.52 12.43
CA ALA A 68 -7.99 -7.91 12.03
C ALA A 68 -7.53 -8.22 10.60
N GLY A 69 -7.25 -7.21 9.78
CA GLY A 69 -6.80 -7.37 8.41
C GLY A 69 -6.83 -6.05 7.64
N TYR A 70 -6.37 -6.07 6.40
CA TYR A 70 -6.41 -4.92 5.53
C TYR A 70 -6.42 -5.34 4.06
N VAL A 71 -6.77 -4.40 3.18
CA VAL A 71 -6.62 -4.54 1.73
C VAL A 71 -6.00 -3.28 1.18
N MET A 72 -5.09 -3.41 0.21
CA MET A 72 -4.55 -2.28 -0.52
C MET A 72 -4.82 -2.40 -2.01
N VAL A 73 -5.35 -1.33 -2.60
CA VAL A 73 -5.65 -1.23 -4.02
C VAL A 73 -5.21 0.13 -4.54
N ALA A 74 -4.58 0.15 -5.71
CA ALA A 74 -4.21 1.39 -6.39
C ALA A 74 -4.15 1.19 -7.91
N PRO A 75 -4.37 2.24 -8.71
CA PRO A 75 -4.08 2.22 -10.14
C PRO A 75 -2.60 1.94 -10.41
N ALA A 76 -2.31 1.21 -11.49
CA ALA A 76 -0.96 0.77 -11.87
C ALA A 76 0.08 1.89 -11.90
N ARG A 77 -0.30 3.11 -12.31
CA ARG A 77 0.60 4.28 -12.29
C ARG A 77 1.15 4.66 -10.91
N HIS A 78 0.48 4.26 -9.82
CA HIS A 78 0.93 4.50 -8.45
C HIS A 78 1.67 3.29 -7.86
N VAL A 79 2.01 2.27 -8.65
CA VAL A 79 2.67 1.04 -8.18
C VAL A 79 4.03 0.91 -8.86
N PRO A 80 5.08 1.62 -8.39
CA PRO A 80 6.35 1.74 -9.10
C PRO A 80 6.99 0.40 -9.43
N ARG A 81 6.84 -0.60 -8.55
CA ARG A 81 7.43 -1.93 -8.73
C ARG A 81 6.97 -2.63 -10.02
N LEU A 82 5.82 -2.26 -10.58
CA LEU A 82 5.35 -2.82 -11.86
C LEU A 82 6.34 -2.62 -13.01
N ALA A 83 7.18 -1.58 -12.97
CA ALA A 83 8.22 -1.38 -13.98
C ALA A 83 9.25 -2.54 -14.05
N ALA A 84 9.31 -3.40 -13.03
CA ALA A 84 10.20 -4.56 -12.99
C ALA A 84 9.65 -5.80 -13.70
N PHE A 85 8.39 -5.81 -14.14
CA PHE A 85 7.74 -6.99 -14.71
C PHE A 85 7.36 -6.76 -16.18
N PRO A 86 7.84 -7.62 -17.13
CA PRO A 86 7.46 -7.52 -18.54
C PRO A 86 5.97 -7.73 -18.82
N THR A 87 5.25 -8.35 -17.87
CA THR A 87 3.82 -8.66 -17.97
C THR A 87 2.93 -7.68 -17.23
N SER A 88 3.49 -6.55 -16.76
CA SER A 88 2.69 -5.49 -16.13
C SER A 88 1.64 -4.93 -17.10
N PRO A 89 0.46 -4.54 -16.60
CA PRO A 89 -0.58 -3.98 -17.45
C PRO A 89 -0.09 -2.70 -18.14
N SER A 90 -0.43 -2.54 -19.41
CA SER A 90 -0.06 -1.35 -20.19
C SER A 90 -0.93 -0.13 -19.87
N ASP A 91 -2.16 -0.36 -19.40
CA ASP A 91 -3.07 0.73 -19.01
C ASP A 91 -2.74 1.22 -17.58
N PRO A 92 -2.28 2.48 -17.41
CA PRO A 92 -1.94 3.07 -16.11
C PRO A 92 -3.13 3.18 -15.14
N ALA A 93 -4.36 3.07 -15.61
CA ALA A 93 -5.57 3.08 -14.79
C ALA A 93 -5.98 1.68 -14.28
N THR A 94 -5.32 0.61 -14.74
CA THR A 94 -5.60 -0.76 -14.27
C THR A 94 -5.46 -0.83 -12.75
N LEU A 95 -6.50 -1.32 -12.05
CA LEU A 95 -6.46 -1.47 -10.61
C LEU A 95 -5.65 -2.70 -10.22
N MET A 96 -4.74 -2.50 -9.27
CA MET A 96 -3.85 -3.52 -8.75
C MET A 96 -4.24 -3.83 -7.30
N LEU A 97 -4.50 -5.10 -7.01
CA LEU A 97 -4.55 -5.60 -5.64
C LEU A 97 -3.11 -5.87 -5.19
N LEU A 98 -2.68 -5.22 -4.11
CA LEU A 98 -1.29 -5.30 -3.63
C LEU A 98 -1.14 -6.33 -2.51
N THR A 99 -2.18 -6.44 -1.67
CA THR A 99 -2.31 -7.32 -0.50
C THR A 99 -3.78 -7.48 -0.15
#